data_AF-A0A432G966-F1
#
_entry.id   AF-A0A432G966-F1
#
_cell.length_a   1.000
_cell.length_b   1.000
_cell.length_c   1.000
_cell.angle_alpha   90.00
_cell.angle_beta   90.00
_cell.angle_gamma   90.00
#
_symmetry.space_group_name_H-M   'P 1'
#
loop_
_entity.id
_entity.type
_entity.pdbx_description
1 polymer ?
#
loop_
_entity_poly.entity_id
_entity_poly.type
_entity_poly.pdbx_seq_one_letter_code
_entity_poly.pdbx_strand_id
1 'polypeptide(L)'
;QGGATFSEVVAAAQRTLQPPELVIDREGKRILAGGTLIELPPAQLALLSLFAQRLIQGDDALVAPGKYAPDKVWAERFLAQYHAIRGNALDDVERTEQALHDGMDGEYFSSTKSKLHRLLKNHLGEAARPYYIDDGGARPRRYSLKLPRDAVRFGRLAGAGLGDHKAQNEHPEEAPT
;
A
#
# COMPACT_ATOMS: atom_id res chain seq x y z
N GLN A 1 15.40 26.49 -22.89
CA GLN A 1 15.75 27.19 -21.63
C GLN A 1 14.44 27.63 -21.00
N GLY A 2 14.06 27.37 -19.75
CA GLY A 2 14.59 26.64 -18.62
C GLY A 2 13.48 26.79 -17.57
N GLY A 3 12.70 25.73 -17.34
CA GLY A 3 11.52 25.76 -16.47
C GLY A 3 11.46 24.49 -15.64
N ALA A 4 12.57 24.14 -15.00
CA ALA A 4 12.53 23.19 -13.90
C ALA A 4 11.67 23.83 -12.80
N THR A 5 10.42 23.39 -12.72
CA THR A 5 9.46 23.85 -11.71
C THR A 5 10.07 23.64 -10.33
N PHE A 6 10.19 24.74 -9.60
CA PHE A 6 10.73 24.86 -8.24
C PHE A 6 10.15 23.85 -7.20
N SER A 7 9.08 23.11 -7.55
CA SER A 7 8.41 22.11 -6.71
C SER A 7 9.22 20.83 -6.48
N GLU A 8 10.12 20.43 -7.39
CA GLU A 8 10.87 19.17 -7.23
C GLU A 8 12.03 19.28 -6.24
N VAL A 9 12.62 20.47 -6.07
CA VAL A 9 13.81 20.67 -5.22
C VAL A 9 13.42 20.94 -3.76
N VAL A 10 12.28 21.59 -3.52
CA VAL A 10 11.75 21.81 -2.16
C VAL A 10 11.17 20.53 -1.55
N ALA A 11 10.72 19.57 -2.38
CA ALA A 11 10.18 18.28 -1.92
C ALA A 11 11.25 17.35 -1.32
N ALA A 12 12.52 17.49 -1.72
CA ALA A 12 13.59 16.64 -1.22
C ALA A 12 14.13 17.07 0.16
N ALA A 13 14.21 18.39 0.41
CA ALA A 13 14.77 18.92 1.66
C ALA A 13 13.76 18.94 2.82
N GLN A 14 12.46 19.11 2.54
CA GLN A 14 11.43 19.10 3.59
C GLN A 14 11.12 17.70 4.12
N ARG A 15 11.37 16.63 3.32
CA ARG A 15 11.11 15.22 3.67
C ARG A 15 11.76 14.73 4.97
N THR A 16 12.79 15.41 5.46
CA THR A 16 13.50 15.06 6.71
C THR A 16 12.78 15.55 7.97
N LEU A 17 11.85 16.51 7.83
CA LEU A 17 11.14 17.16 8.95
C LEU A 17 9.63 16.90 8.97
N GLN A 18 9.07 16.29 7.93
CA GLN A 18 7.63 16.03 7.88
C GLN A 18 7.32 14.79 8.72
N PRO A 19 6.29 14.83 9.59
CA PRO A 19 5.83 13.64 10.26
C PRO A 19 5.48 12.57 9.20
N PRO A 20 5.74 11.28 9.48
CA PRO A 20 5.53 10.22 8.51
C PRO A 20 4.03 10.03 8.23
N GLU A 21 3.49 10.72 7.23
CA GLU A 21 2.08 10.66 6.85
C GLU A 21 1.80 9.48 5.91
N LEU A 22 0.73 8.75 6.21
CA LEU A 22 0.17 7.66 5.42
C LEU A 22 -1.31 7.93 5.13
N VAL A 23 -1.63 8.20 3.86
CA VAL A 23 -3.00 8.28 3.37
C VAL A 23 -3.30 7.03 2.54
N ILE A 24 -4.41 6.36 2.86
CA ILE A 24 -4.84 5.17 2.15
C ILE A 24 -6.09 5.48 1.32
N ASP A 25 -5.94 5.38 0.00
CA ASP A 25 -7.01 5.55 -0.98
C ASP A 25 -7.50 4.18 -1.44
N ARG A 26 -8.61 3.74 -0.86
CA ARG A 26 -9.22 2.43 -1.15
C ARG A 26 -9.85 2.39 -2.54
N GLU A 27 -10.38 3.52 -3.01
CA GLU A 27 -11.09 3.61 -4.30
C GLU A 27 -10.13 3.54 -5.49
N GLY A 28 -9.07 4.35 -5.47
CA GLY A 28 -8.06 4.35 -6.54
C GLY A 28 -7.00 3.26 -6.38
N LYS A 29 -7.00 2.50 -5.28
CA LYS A 29 -6.05 1.43 -4.96
C LYS A 29 -4.61 1.96 -4.81
N ARG A 30 -4.46 3.09 -4.13
CA ARG A 30 -3.18 3.81 -3.97
C ARG A 30 -2.97 4.25 -2.53
N ILE A 31 -1.73 4.58 -2.21
CA ILE A 31 -1.36 5.19 -0.93
C ILE A 31 -0.48 6.40 -1.15
N LEU A 32 -0.57 7.38 -0.26
CA LEU A 32 0.40 8.47 -0.15
C LEU A 32 1.23 8.21 1.11
N ALA A 33 2.50 7.88 0.94
CA ALA A 33 3.44 7.66 2.05
C ALA A 33 4.56 8.68 1.96
N GLY A 34 4.71 9.54 2.98
CA GLY A 34 5.77 10.56 3.01
C GLY A 34 5.76 11.49 1.79
N GLY A 35 4.56 11.82 1.30
CA GLY A 35 4.35 12.62 0.09
C GLY A 35 4.54 11.88 -1.24
N THR A 36 4.80 10.57 -1.23
CA THR A 36 4.96 9.75 -2.44
C THR A 36 3.70 8.94 -2.70
N LEU A 37 3.10 9.10 -3.89
CA LEU A 37 1.97 8.28 -4.34
C LEU A 37 2.48 6.92 -4.83
N ILE A 38 1.94 5.84 -4.29
CA ILE A 38 2.33 4.46 -4.61
C ILE A 38 1.07 3.67 -4.90
N GLU A 39 1.03 3.03 -6.07
CA GLU A 39 -0.04 2.11 -6.44
C GLU A 39 0.25 0.75 -5.82
N LEU A 40 -0.73 0.20 -5.09
CA LEU A 40 -0.59 -1.09 -4.42
C LEU A 40 -1.61 -2.07 -4.97
N PRO A 41 -1.23 -3.35 -5.15
CA PRO A 41 -2.22 -4.37 -5.48
C PRO A 41 -3.22 -4.53 -4.31
N PRO A 42 -4.46 -4.93 -4.61
CA PRO A 42 -5.56 -4.90 -3.65
C PRO A 42 -5.30 -5.77 -2.42
N ALA A 43 -4.55 -6.88 -2.56
CA ALA A 43 -4.18 -7.74 -1.43
C ALA A 43 -3.24 -7.04 -0.43
N GLN A 44 -2.20 -6.35 -0.90
CA GLN A 44 -1.26 -5.61 -0.05
C GLN A 44 -1.94 -4.38 0.56
N LEU A 45 -2.80 -3.71 -0.20
CA LEU A 45 -3.58 -2.58 0.28
C LEU A 45 -4.59 -2.99 1.35
N ALA A 46 -5.22 -4.17 1.21
CA ALA A 46 -6.12 -4.74 2.22
C ALA A 46 -5.39 -5.03 3.52
N LEU A 47 -4.19 -5.63 3.44
CA LEU A 47 -3.36 -5.90 4.60
C LEU A 47 -3.01 -4.58 5.32
N LEU A 48 -2.54 -3.57 4.58
CA LEU A 48 -2.19 -2.27 5.14
C LEU A 48 -3.41 -1.55 5.74
N SER A 49 -4.55 -1.60 5.04
CA SER A 49 -5.81 -0.99 5.49
C SER A 49 -6.31 -1.61 6.80
N LEU A 50 -6.16 -2.92 6.99
CA LEU A 50 -6.52 -3.59 8.23
C LEU A 50 -5.75 -3.02 9.42
N PHE A 51 -4.42 -2.92 9.31
CA PHE A 51 -3.58 -2.38 10.38
C PHE A 51 -3.79 -0.87 10.58
N ALA A 52 -3.98 -0.11 9.51
CA ALA A 52 -4.27 1.31 9.58
C ALA A 52 -5.61 1.58 10.29
N GLN A 53 -6.65 0.82 9.97
CA GLN A 53 -7.95 0.93 10.64
C GLN A 53 -7.82 0.62 12.13
N ARG A 54 -7.10 -0.45 12.49
CA ARG A 54 -6.88 -0.79 13.91
C ARG A 54 -6.10 0.28 14.66
N LEU A 55 -5.07 0.85 14.05
CA LEU A 55 -4.31 1.96 14.63
C LEU A 55 -5.20 3.19 14.88
N ILE A 56 -6.06 3.56 13.93
CA ILE A 56 -7.00 4.68 14.07
C ILE A 56 -8.04 4.40 15.15
N GLN A 57 -8.53 3.16 15.25
CA GLN A 57 -9.48 2.74 16.28
C GLN A 57 -8.83 2.54 17.67
N GLY A 58 -7.50 2.56 17.75
CA GLY A 58 -6.78 2.29 19.00
C GLY A 58 -6.84 0.82 19.45
N ASP A 59 -7.07 -0.11 18.54
CA ASP A 59 -7.18 -1.54 18.82
C ASP A 59 -5.79 -2.19 18.96
N ASP A 60 -5.71 -3.31 19.69
CA ASP A 60 -4.43 -3.97 20.01
C ASP A 60 -3.76 -4.55 18.76
N ALA A 61 -2.46 -4.81 18.86
CA ALA A 61 -1.68 -5.39 17.78
C ALA A 61 -2.19 -6.81 17.45
N LEU A 62 -2.29 -7.14 16.16
CA LEU A 62 -2.80 -8.44 15.73
C LEU A 62 -1.70 -9.50 15.82
N VAL A 63 -2.01 -10.63 16.43
CA VAL A 63 -1.17 -11.82 16.34
C VAL A 63 -1.24 -12.35 14.91
N ALA A 64 -0.10 -12.69 14.30
CA ALA A 64 -0.10 -13.34 12.98
C ALA A 64 -0.84 -14.69 13.01
N PRO A 65 -1.42 -15.10 11.87
CA PRO A 65 -2.02 -16.42 11.77
C PRO A 65 -1.00 -17.52 12.07
N GLY A 66 -1.50 -18.67 12.54
CA GLY A 66 -0.68 -19.84 12.78
C GLY A 66 0.10 -20.27 11.53
N LYS A 67 1.39 -20.61 11.68
CA LYS A 67 2.21 -21.07 10.54
C LYS A 67 1.67 -22.34 9.88
N TYR A 68 0.99 -23.19 10.66
CA TYR A 68 0.48 -24.49 10.23
C TYR A 68 -1.02 -24.66 10.48
N ALA A 69 -1.70 -23.58 10.88
CA ALA A 69 -3.12 -23.60 11.18
C ALA A 69 -3.79 -22.48 10.37
N PRO A 70 -4.63 -22.81 9.39
CA PRO A 70 -5.37 -21.81 8.65
C PRO A 70 -6.33 -21.08 9.60
N ASP A 71 -6.16 -19.76 9.74
CA ASP A 71 -7.02 -18.94 10.57
C ASP A 71 -8.15 -18.34 9.70
N LYS A 72 -9.35 -18.91 9.82
CA LYS A 72 -10.55 -18.39 9.13
C LYS A 72 -10.89 -16.97 9.56
N VAL A 73 -10.77 -16.68 10.85
CA VAL A 73 -11.02 -15.34 11.40
C VAL A 73 -10.06 -14.30 10.78
N TRP A 74 -8.81 -14.67 10.53
CA TRP A 74 -7.87 -13.79 9.82
C TRP A 74 -8.25 -13.61 8.36
N ALA A 75 -8.62 -14.69 7.67
CA ALA A 75 -9.09 -14.62 6.29
C ALA A 75 -10.31 -13.71 6.18
N GLU A 76 -11.31 -13.86 7.04
CA GLU A 76 -12.52 -13.02 7.05
C GLU A 76 -12.18 -11.53 7.25
N ARG A 77 -11.31 -11.22 8.21
CA ARG A 77 -10.84 -9.83 8.46
C ARG A 77 -10.13 -9.24 7.25
N PHE A 78 -9.28 -10.02 6.60
CA PHE A 78 -8.56 -9.61 5.41
C PHE A 78 -9.50 -9.43 4.22
N LEU A 79 -10.38 -10.41 3.97
CA LEU A 79 -11.36 -10.39 2.89
C LEU A 79 -12.31 -9.21 3.04
N ALA A 80 -12.77 -8.89 4.26
CA ALA A 80 -13.61 -7.71 4.50
C ALA A 80 -12.94 -6.41 4.00
N GLN A 81 -11.64 -6.22 4.26
CA GLN A 81 -10.91 -5.05 3.73
C GLN A 81 -10.69 -5.14 2.22
N TYR A 82 -10.41 -6.34 1.72
CA TYR A 82 -10.19 -6.59 0.30
C TYR A 82 -11.46 -6.31 -0.53
N HIS A 83 -12.63 -6.77 -0.09
CA HIS A 83 -13.93 -6.46 -0.69
C HIS A 83 -14.23 -4.96 -0.63
N ALA A 84 -13.91 -4.28 0.48
CA ALA A 84 -14.09 -2.84 0.61
C ALA A 84 -13.21 -2.02 -0.36
N ILE A 85 -12.04 -2.53 -0.74
CA ILE A 85 -11.13 -1.91 -1.72
C ILE A 85 -11.55 -2.23 -3.15
N ARG A 86 -11.91 -3.48 -3.42
CA ARG A 86 -12.24 -3.89 -4.79
C ARG A 86 -13.61 -3.39 -5.23
N GLY A 87 -14.51 -3.11 -4.29
CA GLY A 87 -15.88 -2.71 -4.57
C GLY A 87 -16.69 -3.84 -5.21
N ASN A 88 -17.86 -3.49 -5.74
CA ASN A 88 -18.85 -4.44 -6.27
C ASN A 88 -18.53 -4.95 -7.69
N ALA A 89 -17.24 -4.95 -8.09
CA ALA A 89 -16.80 -5.51 -9.36
C ALA A 89 -16.93 -7.05 -9.30
N LEU A 90 -18.10 -7.52 -9.73
CA LEU A 90 -18.59 -8.91 -9.69
C LEU A 90 -17.77 -9.91 -10.54
N ASP A 91 -16.77 -9.47 -11.30
CA ASP A 91 -16.29 -10.25 -12.44
C ASP A 91 -15.12 -11.20 -12.15
N ASP A 92 -14.32 -10.95 -11.12
CA ASP A 92 -13.24 -11.87 -10.79
C ASP A 92 -13.53 -12.53 -9.45
N VAL A 93 -13.88 -13.81 -9.36
CA VAL A 93 -13.65 -14.53 -8.09
C VAL A 93 -12.14 -14.68 -8.00
N GLU A 94 -11.48 -13.72 -7.35
CA GLU A 94 -10.04 -13.54 -7.47
C GLU A 94 -9.36 -14.75 -6.86
N ARG A 95 -8.23 -15.15 -7.45
CA ARG A 95 -7.34 -16.21 -6.96
C ARG A 95 -7.02 -16.05 -5.46
N THR A 96 -7.13 -14.83 -4.95
CA THR A 96 -7.04 -14.44 -3.53
C THR A 96 -8.15 -15.03 -2.66
N GLU A 97 -9.42 -14.94 -3.07
CA GLU A 97 -10.56 -15.50 -2.33
C GLU A 97 -10.48 -17.02 -2.27
N GLN A 98 -10.11 -17.64 -3.39
CA GLN A 98 -9.88 -19.09 -3.46
C GLN A 98 -8.68 -19.51 -2.60
N ALA A 99 -7.57 -18.76 -2.63
CA ALA A 99 -6.40 -19.03 -1.79
C ALA A 99 -6.68 -18.87 -0.29
N LEU A 100 -7.62 -18.00 0.08
CA LEU A 100 -7.98 -17.74 1.48
C LEU A 100 -9.24 -18.50 1.94
N HIS A 101 -9.82 -19.34 1.09
CA HIS A 101 -11.03 -20.11 1.39
C HIS A 101 -10.84 -21.03 2.62
N ASP A 102 -9.70 -21.71 2.70
CA ASP A 102 -9.40 -22.59 3.83
C ASP A 102 -9.05 -21.79 5.10
N GLY A 103 -8.48 -20.60 4.91
CA GLY A 103 -8.10 -19.64 5.93
C GLY A 103 -6.82 -18.92 5.49
N MET A 104 -6.38 -17.94 6.27
CA MET A 104 -5.06 -17.33 6.04
C MET A 104 -4.05 -18.09 6.88
N ASP A 105 -3.09 -18.74 6.23
CA ASP A 105 -1.92 -19.31 6.89
C ASP A 105 -0.78 -18.29 7.01
N GLY A 106 0.17 -18.59 7.91
CA GLY A 106 1.34 -17.76 8.13
C GLY A 106 2.22 -17.55 6.89
N GLU A 107 2.21 -18.48 5.93
CA GLU A 107 3.00 -18.36 4.71
C GLU A 107 2.38 -17.31 3.76
N TYR A 108 1.07 -17.38 3.53
CA TYR A 108 0.34 -16.37 2.76
C TYR A 108 0.48 -14.97 3.38
N PHE A 109 0.31 -14.86 4.71
CA PHE A 109 0.50 -13.61 5.44
C PHE A 109 1.92 -13.06 5.27
N SER A 110 2.94 -13.90 5.46
CA SER A 110 4.35 -13.52 5.34
C SER A 110 4.71 -13.10 3.91
N SER A 111 4.19 -13.81 2.91
CA SER A 111 4.41 -13.50 1.49
C SER A 111 3.76 -12.16 1.11
N THR A 112 2.53 -11.91 1.56
CA THR A 112 1.82 -10.64 1.32
C THR A 112 2.53 -9.47 2.01
N LYS A 113 2.92 -9.63 3.29
CA LYS A 113 3.74 -8.65 4.05
C LYS A 113 5.05 -8.34 3.33
N SER A 114 5.79 -9.37 2.90
CA SER A 114 7.08 -9.20 2.23
C SER A 114 6.96 -8.46 0.89
N LYS A 115 5.90 -8.75 0.11
CA LYS A 115 5.60 -8.02 -1.13
C LYS A 115 5.29 -6.55 -0.84
N LEU A 116 4.47 -6.26 0.18
CA LEU A 116 4.18 -4.89 0.62
C LEU A 116 5.46 -4.15 1.02
N HIS A 117 6.31 -4.75 1.86
CA HIS A 117 7.58 -4.15 2.29
C HIS A 117 8.50 -3.89 1.11
N ARG A 118 8.58 -4.80 0.15
CA ARG A 118 9.38 -4.63 -1.07
C ARG A 118 8.87 -3.46 -1.92
N LEU A 119 7.56 -3.32 -2.10
CA LEU A 119 6.97 -2.20 -2.84
C LEU A 119 7.28 -0.87 -2.15
N LEU A 120 7.05 -0.78 -0.84
CA LEU A 120 7.39 0.40 -0.06
C LEU A 120 8.88 0.73 -0.16
N LYS A 121 9.77 -0.26 -0.03
CA LYS A 121 11.21 -0.09 -0.17
C LYS A 121 11.60 0.40 -1.56
N ASN A 122 10.99 -0.12 -2.62
CA ASN A 122 11.30 0.28 -4.00
C ASN A 122 10.93 1.74 -4.27
N HIS A 123 9.82 2.24 -3.70
CA HIS A 123 9.35 3.60 -3.93
C HIS A 123 9.94 4.63 -2.95
N LEU A 124 10.15 4.26 -1.68
CA LEU A 124 10.57 5.19 -0.61
C LEU A 124 12.03 4.98 -0.18
N GLY A 125 12.68 3.90 -0.61
CA GLY A 125 14.03 3.54 -0.15
C GLY A 125 14.08 3.33 1.37
N GLU A 126 15.01 4.01 2.03
CA GLU A 126 15.19 3.93 3.49
C GLU A 126 14.05 4.61 4.27
N ALA A 127 13.35 5.56 3.65
CA ALA A 127 12.19 6.23 4.25
C ALA A 127 10.96 5.30 4.37
N ALA A 128 11.02 4.08 3.84
CA ALA A 128 9.96 3.07 3.96
C ALA A 128 9.81 2.49 5.38
N ARG A 129 10.88 2.52 6.19
CA ARG A 129 10.93 1.90 7.53
C ARG A 129 9.73 2.21 8.45
N PRO A 130 9.31 3.47 8.65
CA PRO A 130 8.16 3.78 9.50
C PRO A 130 6.82 3.21 8.98
N TYR A 131 6.71 2.92 7.69
CA TYR A 131 5.50 2.37 7.07
C TYR A 131 5.45 0.83 7.12
N TYR A 132 6.47 0.18 7.67
CA TYR A 132 6.48 -1.27 7.79
C TYR A 132 5.58 -1.74 8.93
N ILE A 133 4.85 -2.81 8.65
CA ILE A 133 4.18 -3.62 9.69
C ILE A 133 5.26 -4.26 10.56
N ASP A 134 5.42 -3.74 11.77
CA ASP A 134 6.38 -4.18 12.77
C ASP A 134 5.81 -5.38 13.55
N ASP A 135 6.61 -6.42 13.78
CA ASP A 135 6.17 -7.64 14.48
C ASP A 135 6.31 -7.58 16.00
N GLY A 136 6.71 -6.43 16.56
CA GLY A 136 6.85 -6.21 17.99
C GLY A 136 8.09 -6.86 18.60
N GLY A 137 8.90 -7.59 17.83
CA GLY A 137 10.19 -8.15 18.23
C GLY A 137 10.15 -9.31 19.23
N ALA A 138 9.08 -9.43 20.03
CA ALA A 138 8.90 -10.48 21.04
C ALA A 138 7.80 -11.47 20.65
N ARG A 139 7.95 -12.75 21.03
CA ARG A 139 6.91 -13.78 20.84
C ARG A 139 5.87 -13.70 21.98
N PRO A 140 4.57 -13.84 21.69
CA PRO A 140 3.94 -14.01 20.37
C PRO A 140 4.05 -12.74 19.51
N ARG A 141 4.41 -12.91 18.22
CA ARG A 141 4.64 -11.79 17.29
C ARG A 141 3.34 -11.01 17.11
N ARG A 142 3.36 -9.74 17.49
CA ARG A 142 2.22 -8.83 17.45
C ARG A 142 2.48 -7.76 16.41
N TYR A 143 1.73 -7.85 15.32
CA TYR A 143 1.89 -7.00 14.17
C TYR A 143 1.13 -5.69 14.34
N SER A 144 1.83 -4.58 14.20
CA SER A 144 1.26 -3.22 14.31
C SER A 144 2.01 -2.24 13.41
N LEU A 145 1.36 -1.13 13.09
CA LEU A 145 2.04 0.02 12.47
C LEU A 145 2.67 0.86 13.58
N LYS A 146 3.94 1.23 13.40
CA LYS A 146 4.68 2.11 14.33
C LYS A 146 4.43 3.61 14.07
N LEU A 147 3.50 3.92 13.15
CA LEU A 147 3.12 5.29 12.83
C LEU A 147 2.28 5.90 13.97
N PRO A 148 2.36 7.23 14.17
CA PRO A 148 1.38 7.92 15.01
C PRO A 148 -0.02 7.76 14.41
N ARG A 149 -1.04 7.56 15.26
CA ARG A 149 -2.44 7.50 14.83
C ARG A 149 -2.87 8.72 13.98
N ASP A 150 -2.34 9.89 14.32
CA ASP A 150 -2.63 11.16 13.65
C ASP A 150 -2.04 11.21 12.23
N ALA A 151 -0.97 10.45 12.00
CA ALA A 151 -0.31 10.40 10.72
C ALA A 151 -0.94 9.38 9.75
N VAL A 152 -1.93 8.59 10.20
CA VAL A 152 -2.60 7.58 9.36
C VAL A 152 -4.05 7.97 9.15
N ARG A 153 -4.46 8.07 7.88
CA ARG A 153 -5.84 8.43 7.52
C ARG A 153 -6.32 7.70 6.28
N PHE A 154 -7.62 7.46 6.21
CA PHE A 154 -8.29 7.05 4.97
C PHE A 154 -8.82 8.30 4.27
N GLY A 155 -8.55 8.41 2.98
CA GLY A 155 -8.98 9.57 2.21
C GLY A 155 -8.80 9.33 0.73
N ARG A 156 -9.65 9.98 -0.07
CA ARG A 156 -9.51 9.94 -1.52
C ARG A 156 -8.30 10.77 -1.92
N LEU A 157 -7.33 10.13 -2.56
CA LEU A 157 -6.23 10.85 -3.19
C LEU A 157 -6.73 11.36 -4.53
N ALA A 158 -6.84 12.68 -4.68
CA ALA A 158 -7.23 13.28 -5.95
C ALA A 158 -6.31 12.72 -7.03
N GLY A 159 -6.90 12.07 -8.03
CA GLY A 159 -6.14 11.57 -9.17
C GLY A 159 -5.41 12.76 -9.75
N ALA A 160 -4.08 12.79 -9.62
CA ALA A 160 -3.28 13.47 -10.61
C ALA A 160 -3.69 12.82 -11.93
N GLY A 161 -4.49 13.56 -12.70
CA GLY A 161 -4.85 13.14 -14.05
C GLY A 161 -3.56 12.80 -14.76
N LEU A 162 -3.39 11.52 -15.08
CA LEU A 162 -2.59 11.13 -16.23
C LEU A 162 -3.32 11.84 -17.40
N GLY A 163 -2.85 12.96 -17.95
CA GLY A 163 -1.45 13.20 -18.25
C GLY A 163 -1.12 12.32 -19.43
N ASP A 164 -1.87 12.52 -20.51
CA ASP A 164 -1.74 11.96 -21.84
C ASP A 164 -0.27 11.94 -22.30
N HIS A 165 0.44 10.86 -21.99
CA HIS A 165 1.72 10.54 -22.60
C HIS A 165 1.60 9.21 -23.32
N LYS A 166 0.82 9.22 -24.41
CA LYS A 166 1.11 8.36 -25.57
C LYS A 166 1.86 9.21 -26.61
N ALA A 167 3.12 9.50 -26.32
CA ALA A 167 4.08 9.85 -27.36
C ALA A 167 4.56 8.55 -28.02
N GLN A 168 4.08 8.31 -29.24
CA GLN A 168 4.72 7.44 -30.24
C GLN A 168 4.79 8.35 -31.48
N ASN A 169 5.83 9.16 -31.64
CA ASN A 169 7.11 8.85 -32.28
C ASN A 169 6.96 8.25 -33.70
N GLU A 170 6.62 9.11 -34.68
CA GLU A 170 6.86 8.85 -36.10
C GLU A 170 7.38 10.15 -36.78
N HIS A 171 8.71 10.26 -36.86
CA HIS A 171 9.50 10.90 -37.91
C HIS A 171 10.76 10.02 -38.02
N PRO A 172 11.35 9.79 -39.21
CA PRO A 172 11.54 10.75 -40.31
C PRO A 172 10.98 10.23 -41.64
N GLU A 173 10.86 11.02 -42.69
CA GLU A 173 11.86 11.02 -43.77
C GLU A 173 11.66 12.24 -44.69
N GLU A 174 12.70 13.06 -44.79
CA GLU A 174 12.84 14.11 -45.79
C GLU A 174 13.48 13.52 -47.06
N ALA A 175 12.77 13.68 -48.19
CA ALA A 175 13.24 14.02 -49.56
C ALA A 175 14.18 13.02 -50.32
N PRO A 176 14.30 13.07 -51.68
CA PRO A 176 14.02 14.21 -52.57
C PRO A 176 13.38 13.91 -53.95
N THR A 177 13.04 15.03 -54.61
CA THR A 177 12.95 15.37 -56.05
C THR A 177 12.97 14.27 -57.11
#